data_AF-A0A165YQ79-F1
#
_entry.id   AF-A0A165YQ79-F1
#
_cell.length_a   1.000
_cell.length_b   1.000
_cell.length_c   1.000
_cell.angle_alpha   90.00
_cell.angle_beta   90.00
_cell.angle_gamma   90.00
#
_symmetry.space_group_name_H-M   'P 1'
#
loop_
_entity.id
_entity.type
_entity.pdbx_description
1 polymer ?
#
loop_
_entity_poly.entity_id
_entity_poly.type
_entity_poly.pdbx_seq_one_letter_code
_entity_poly.pdbx_strand_id
1 'polypeptide(L)'
;MSDSSTENQRTLVRALIREIAVLSKALPHTTVRLGHEHDKIPVVFSRWILEWETPWHTFVERIDALFAEDCRDDKGRLHHIRRGPHGMELVADYLEMLVPAELETMPADLMLSKLTRIRDELEFLVNNLPQLGDSPPKPVEVGRSRQEADIRLAKEKASRDISRKEYEKKQMEWRAVHQRKIHAEEVRTAIYKLRAQAKPAAPARLAREGPETEAQSHWHKPIGRAGYWLFECRYCGSTYPSVRDPECNSFAEEHPQPCLRKLSDHMETCDFFRFGAVTISRSSIV
;
A
#
# COMPACT_ATOMS: atom_id res chain seq x y z
N MET A 1 6.87 8.19 -31.09
CA MET A 1 7.22 9.52 -30.54
C MET A 1 6.84 9.69 -29.07
N SER A 2 6.13 8.74 -28.45
CA SER A 2 5.64 8.82 -27.06
C SER A 2 6.68 8.47 -25.97
N ASP A 3 7.72 7.71 -26.31
CA ASP A 3 8.68 7.20 -25.32
C ASP A 3 9.63 8.29 -24.78
N SER A 4 10.01 9.26 -25.61
CA SER A 4 10.90 10.36 -25.17
C SER A 4 10.23 11.31 -24.18
N SER A 5 8.93 11.56 -24.31
CA SER A 5 8.19 12.43 -23.37
C SER A 5 8.04 11.77 -22.00
N THR A 6 7.72 10.47 -21.99
CA THR A 6 7.57 9.69 -20.75
C THR A 6 8.90 9.54 -20.01
N GLU A 7 10.01 9.30 -20.72
CA GLU A 7 11.33 9.21 -20.09
C GLU A 7 11.80 10.55 -19.51
N ASN A 8 11.49 11.66 -20.18
CA ASN A 8 11.73 13.00 -19.64
C ASN A 8 10.94 13.21 -18.34
N GLN A 9 9.66 12.83 -18.30
CA GLN A 9 8.84 12.92 -17.09
C GLN A 9 9.41 12.09 -15.93
N ARG A 10 9.85 10.86 -16.19
CA ARG A 10 10.47 10.00 -15.17
C ARG A 10 11.77 10.59 -14.62
N THR A 11 12.57 11.22 -15.48
CA THR A 11 13.77 11.94 -15.05
C THR A 11 13.42 13.09 -14.10
N LEU A 12 12.36 13.85 -14.41
CA LEU A 12 11.85 14.91 -13.54
C LEU A 12 11.30 14.37 -12.21
N VAL A 13 10.60 13.22 -12.20
CA VAL A 13 10.15 12.57 -10.96
C VAL A 13 11.34 12.27 -10.04
N ARG A 14 12.40 11.67 -10.58
CA ARG A 14 13.61 11.36 -9.80
C ARG A 14 14.30 12.62 -9.28
N ALA A 15 14.30 13.70 -10.05
CA ALA A 15 14.82 15.00 -9.61
C ALA A 15 14.00 15.56 -8.45
N LEU A 16 12.67 15.57 -8.55
CA LEU A 16 11.77 16.05 -7.50
C LEU A 16 11.91 15.25 -6.20
N ILE A 17 12.07 13.92 -6.27
CA ILE A 17 12.30 13.10 -5.08
C ILE A 17 13.56 13.58 -4.32
N ARG A 18 14.65 13.83 -5.05
CA ARG A 18 15.90 14.34 -4.46
C ARG A 18 15.75 15.74 -3.88
N GLU A 19 15.06 16.64 -4.60
CA GLU A 19 14.77 17.99 -4.12
C GLU A 19 13.94 17.98 -2.84
N ILE A 20 12.87 17.17 -2.80
CA ILE A 20 12.05 16.97 -1.61
C ILE A 20 12.91 16.48 -0.44
N ALA A 21 13.80 15.51 -0.66
CA ALA A 21 14.68 15.01 0.39
C ALA A 21 15.64 16.07 0.94
N VAL A 22 16.18 16.93 0.06
CA VAL A 22 17.02 18.07 0.46
C VAL A 22 16.21 19.10 1.25
N LEU A 23 15.05 19.52 0.73
CA LEU A 23 14.19 20.52 1.36
C LEU A 23 13.64 20.03 2.72
N SER A 24 13.29 18.75 2.82
CA SER A 24 12.82 18.12 4.06
C SER A 24 13.84 18.25 5.20
N LYS A 25 15.13 18.13 4.88
CA LYS A 25 16.24 18.33 5.83
C LYS A 25 16.51 19.81 6.14
N ALA A 26 16.14 20.71 5.23
CA ALA A 26 16.32 22.15 5.36
C ALA A 26 15.17 22.86 6.11
N LEU A 27 14.11 22.14 6.51
CA LEU A 27 12.95 22.74 7.18
C LEU A 27 13.35 23.48 8.47
N PRO A 28 12.90 24.73 8.65
CA PRO A 28 13.31 25.56 9.78
C PRO A 28 12.74 25.06 11.10
N HIS A 29 13.60 24.98 12.12
CA HIS A 29 13.22 24.54 13.46
C HIS A 29 12.34 25.53 14.23
N THR A 30 12.32 26.80 13.81
CA THR A 30 11.58 27.89 14.45
C THR A 30 10.09 27.84 14.12
N THR A 31 9.73 27.45 12.90
CA THR A 31 8.34 27.50 12.44
C THR A 31 7.75 26.12 12.20
N VAL A 32 8.56 25.16 11.74
CA VAL A 32 8.08 23.80 11.49
C VAL A 32 8.34 22.93 12.71
N ARG A 33 7.26 22.43 13.30
CA ARG A 33 7.32 21.58 14.49
C ARG A 33 8.01 20.24 14.19
N LEU A 34 8.74 19.72 15.18
CA LEU A 34 9.29 18.36 15.13
C LEU A 34 8.13 17.35 15.10
N GLY A 35 8.24 16.35 14.24
CA GLY A 35 7.25 15.27 14.15
C GLY A 35 7.37 14.29 15.32
N HIS A 36 6.24 13.71 15.70
CA HIS A 36 6.09 12.68 16.72
C HIS A 36 5.38 11.45 16.17
N GLU A 37 5.53 10.31 16.85
CA GLU A 37 4.98 9.00 16.45
C GLU A 37 3.46 8.98 16.22
N HIS A 38 2.72 9.90 16.85
CA HIS A 38 1.27 10.01 16.73
C HIS A 38 0.81 11.09 15.75
N ASP A 39 1.73 11.79 15.10
CA ASP A 39 1.37 12.72 14.04
C ASP A 39 0.79 11.98 12.83
N LYS A 40 0.10 12.72 11.97
CA LYS A 40 -0.57 12.16 10.78
C LYS A 40 0.39 11.39 9.87
N ILE A 41 1.61 11.90 9.67
CA ILE A 41 2.61 11.29 8.80
C ILE A 41 2.94 9.85 9.26
N PRO A 42 3.45 9.59 10.48
CA PRO A 42 3.72 8.21 10.91
C PRO A 42 2.46 7.34 10.98
N VAL A 43 1.30 7.90 11.32
CA VAL A 43 0.04 7.16 11.33
C VAL A 43 -0.32 6.65 9.93
N VAL A 44 -0.18 7.47 8.88
CA VAL A 44 -0.41 7.02 7.50
C VAL A 44 0.61 5.96 7.10
N PHE A 45 1.88 6.13 7.47
CA PHE A 45 2.95 5.19 7.11
C PHE A 45 2.93 3.87 7.89
N SER A 46 2.24 3.83 9.04
CA SER A 46 2.05 2.61 9.84
C SER A 46 0.82 1.80 9.45
N ARG A 47 -0.08 2.35 8.63
CA ARG A 47 -1.23 1.60 8.09
C ARG A 47 -0.73 0.43 7.25
N TRP A 48 -1.26 -0.75 7.54
CA TRP A 48 -1.01 -1.95 6.76
C TRP A 48 -1.61 -1.79 5.36
N ILE A 49 -0.76 -1.93 4.37
CA ILE A 49 -1.15 -1.97 2.97
C ILE A 49 -1.46 -3.41 2.62
N LEU A 50 -2.61 -3.62 1.97
CA LEU A 50 -3.06 -4.95 1.59
C LEU A 50 -2.11 -5.58 0.57
N GLU A 51 -1.94 -6.91 0.66
CA GLU A 51 -0.95 -7.67 -0.10
C GLU A 51 -1.11 -7.64 -1.64
N TRP A 52 -2.19 -7.04 -2.14
CA TRP A 52 -2.59 -7.02 -3.55
C TRP A 52 -2.56 -5.62 -4.16
N GLU A 53 -2.15 -4.61 -3.40
CA GLU A 53 -2.04 -3.25 -3.92
C GLU A 53 -0.74 -3.09 -4.72
N THR A 54 -0.86 -2.53 -5.93
CA THR A 54 0.30 -2.17 -6.75
C THR A 54 1.11 -1.06 -6.08
N PRO A 55 2.40 -0.89 -6.39
CA PRO A 55 3.19 0.26 -5.92
C PRO A 55 2.51 1.61 -6.14
N TRP A 56 1.81 1.79 -7.28
CA TRP A 56 1.06 3.01 -7.59
C TRP A 56 -0.08 3.28 -6.60
N HIS A 57 -0.92 2.29 -6.33
CA HIS A 57 -2.01 2.39 -5.35
C HIS A 57 -1.48 2.76 -3.96
N THR A 58 -0.43 2.07 -3.49
CA THR A 58 0.26 2.40 -2.24
C THR A 58 0.75 3.85 -2.19
N PHE A 59 1.38 4.31 -3.28
CA PHE A 59 1.86 5.69 -3.39
C PHE A 59 0.70 6.69 -3.32
N VAL A 60 -0.36 6.48 -4.10
CA VAL A 60 -1.54 7.34 -4.13
C VAL A 60 -2.20 7.41 -2.77
N GLU A 61 -2.49 6.27 -2.14
CA GLU A 61 -3.12 6.21 -0.81
C GLU A 61 -2.33 6.99 0.24
N ARG A 62 -1.00 6.80 0.28
CA ARG A 62 -0.14 7.51 1.25
C ARG A 62 -0.08 9.00 0.97
N ILE A 63 0.13 9.37 -0.28
CA ILE A 63 0.35 10.78 -0.66
C ILE A 63 -0.96 11.56 -0.59
N ASP A 64 -2.10 10.98 -0.98
CA ASP A 64 -3.39 11.65 -0.89
C ASP A 64 -3.89 11.74 0.55
N ALA A 65 -3.71 10.71 1.38
CA ALA A 65 -4.04 10.81 2.80
C ALA A 65 -3.27 11.93 3.53
N LEU A 66 -2.13 12.36 3.00
CA LEU A 66 -1.31 13.42 3.58
C LEU A 66 -1.47 14.78 2.90
N PHE A 67 -1.64 14.80 1.58
CA PHE A 67 -1.43 15.97 0.73
C PHE A 67 -2.49 16.16 -0.37
N ALA A 68 -3.62 15.43 -0.28
CA ALA A 68 -4.80 15.71 -1.08
C ALA A 68 -5.43 17.06 -0.69
N GLU A 69 -6.47 17.44 -1.43
CA GLU A 69 -7.13 18.74 -1.28
C GLU A 69 -7.85 18.89 0.06
N ASP A 70 -8.45 17.82 0.57
CA ASP A 70 -9.09 17.74 1.89
C ASP A 70 -8.10 17.83 3.06
N CYS A 71 -6.81 17.67 2.80
CA CYS A 71 -5.75 17.77 3.79
C CYS A 71 -5.18 19.19 3.92
N ARG A 72 -5.76 20.17 3.21
CA ARG A 72 -5.30 21.56 3.21
C ARG A 72 -6.02 22.39 4.26
N ASP A 73 -5.34 23.43 4.75
CA ASP A 73 -6.00 24.44 5.58
C ASP A 73 -6.83 25.43 4.74
N ASP A 74 -7.48 26.39 5.41
CA ASP A 74 -8.31 27.43 4.76
C ASP A 74 -7.52 28.31 3.76
N LYS A 75 -6.18 28.27 3.81
CA LYS A 75 -5.28 28.99 2.91
C LYS A 75 -4.74 28.08 1.80
N GLY A 76 -5.23 26.85 1.70
CA GLY A 76 -4.80 25.87 0.71
C GLY A 76 -3.42 25.25 1.00
N ARG A 77 -2.90 25.36 2.23
CA ARG A 77 -1.53 24.94 2.62
C ARG A 77 -1.51 23.57 3.29
N LEU A 78 -0.37 22.87 3.18
CA LEU A 78 -0.19 21.54 3.79
C LEU A 78 0.20 21.66 5.27
N HIS A 79 -0.80 21.82 6.13
CA HIS A 79 -0.61 22.09 7.57
C HIS A 79 -0.09 20.90 8.41
N HIS A 80 -0.07 19.69 7.84
CA HIS A 80 0.47 18.49 8.48
C HIS A 80 1.99 18.30 8.31
N ILE A 81 2.68 19.21 7.62
CA ILE A 81 4.13 19.14 7.49
C ILE A 81 4.81 19.25 8.87
N ARG A 82 5.75 18.34 9.11
CA ARG A 82 6.60 18.27 10.31
C ARG A 82 8.04 18.02 9.89
N ARG A 83 9.00 18.45 10.69
CA ARG A 83 10.44 18.14 10.47
C ARG A 83 10.83 16.86 11.20
N GLY A 84 12.00 16.30 10.87
CA GLY A 84 12.57 15.18 11.60
C GLY A 84 12.08 13.79 11.14
N PRO A 85 12.52 12.73 11.84
CA PRO A 85 12.32 11.33 11.45
C PRO A 85 10.87 10.87 11.40
N HIS A 86 9.97 11.55 12.10
CA HIS A 86 8.53 11.29 12.09
C HIS A 86 7.76 12.32 11.24
N GLY A 87 8.48 13.16 10.49
CA GLY A 87 7.92 14.18 9.62
C GLY A 87 8.31 13.94 8.17
N MET A 88 8.73 15.01 7.49
CA MET A 88 9.07 14.96 6.07
C MET A 88 10.31 14.12 5.76
N GLU A 89 11.20 13.84 6.73
CA GLU A 89 12.27 12.88 6.50
C GLU A 89 11.71 11.46 6.27
N LEU A 90 10.64 11.06 6.97
CA LEU A 90 9.99 9.76 6.72
C LEU A 90 9.38 9.69 5.31
N VAL A 91 8.78 10.79 4.85
CA VAL A 91 8.21 10.90 3.51
C VAL A 91 9.33 10.83 2.46
N ALA A 92 10.41 11.57 2.67
CA ALA A 92 11.59 11.56 1.80
C ALA A 92 12.22 10.16 1.73
N ASP A 93 12.45 9.52 2.88
CA ASP A 93 13.00 8.16 2.96
C ASP A 93 12.12 7.17 2.19
N TYR A 94 10.79 7.29 2.30
CA TYR A 94 9.88 6.47 1.50
C TYR A 94 10.02 6.71 -0.01
N LEU A 95 10.05 7.98 -0.44
CA LEU A 95 10.17 8.32 -1.85
C LEU A 95 11.51 7.86 -2.44
N GLU A 96 12.60 7.99 -1.69
CA GLU A 96 13.93 7.52 -2.09
C GLU A 96 14.04 6.00 -2.17
N MET A 97 13.20 5.26 -1.44
CA MET A 97 13.18 3.80 -1.49
C MET A 97 12.45 3.21 -2.71
N LEU A 98 11.65 4.00 -3.43
CA LEU A 98 10.97 3.53 -4.65
C LEU A 98 12.01 3.10 -5.68
N VAL A 99 12.02 1.81 -6.03
CA VAL A 99 13.04 1.29 -6.94
C VAL A 99 12.73 1.70 -8.40
N PRO A 100 13.74 1.78 -9.29
CA PRO A 100 13.52 2.18 -10.68
C PRO A 100 12.43 1.38 -11.39
N ALA A 101 12.36 0.07 -11.15
CA ALA A 101 11.33 -0.80 -11.72
C ALA A 101 9.91 -0.45 -11.26
N GLU A 102 9.73 -0.01 -10.00
CA GLU A 102 8.43 0.43 -9.50
C GLU A 102 8.03 1.76 -10.16
N LEU A 103 8.97 2.71 -10.23
CA LEU A 103 8.75 4.01 -10.88
C LEU A 103 8.39 3.88 -12.37
N GLU A 104 8.89 2.86 -13.05
CA GLU A 104 8.56 2.60 -14.45
C GLU A 104 7.09 2.20 -14.65
N THR A 105 6.49 1.54 -13.66
CA THR A 105 5.08 1.11 -13.68
C THR A 105 4.09 2.17 -13.22
N MET A 106 4.57 3.27 -12.63
CA MET A 106 3.72 4.35 -12.12
C MET A 106 3.45 5.41 -13.19
N PRO A 107 2.25 6.02 -13.22
CA PRO A 107 1.94 7.16 -14.09
C PRO A 107 2.77 8.39 -13.71
N ALA A 108 3.79 8.69 -14.52
CA ALA A 108 4.78 9.72 -14.21
C ALA A 108 4.17 11.12 -14.13
N ASP A 109 3.19 11.44 -14.98
CA ASP A 109 2.45 12.70 -14.98
C ASP A 109 1.70 12.94 -13.65
N LEU A 110 1.04 11.90 -13.14
CA LEU A 110 0.32 11.98 -11.86
C LEU A 110 1.29 12.08 -10.68
N MET A 111 2.42 11.38 -10.73
CA MET A 111 3.50 11.53 -9.75
C MET A 111 4.04 12.96 -9.75
N LEU A 112 4.34 13.53 -10.92
CA LEU A 112 4.87 14.88 -11.06
C LEU A 112 3.95 15.91 -10.41
N SER A 113 2.64 15.83 -10.66
CA SER A 113 1.65 16.74 -10.06
C SER A 113 1.67 16.67 -8.52
N LYS A 114 1.70 15.46 -7.96
CA LYS A 114 1.70 15.27 -6.50
C LYS A 114 3.02 15.69 -5.85
N LEU A 115 4.16 15.34 -6.46
CA LEU A 115 5.49 15.68 -5.93
C LEU A 115 5.81 17.17 -6.06
N THR A 116 5.42 17.81 -7.17
CA THR A 116 5.59 19.26 -7.35
C THR A 116 4.89 20.02 -6.24
N ARG A 117 3.67 19.63 -5.87
CA ARG A 117 2.93 20.24 -4.77
C ARG A 117 3.67 20.17 -3.44
N ILE A 118 4.23 19.01 -3.11
CA ILE A 118 5.02 18.82 -1.89
C ILE A 118 6.27 19.71 -1.95
N ARG A 119 6.98 19.70 -3.08
CA ARG A 119 8.20 20.51 -3.28
C ARG A 119 7.91 22.00 -3.12
N ASP A 120 6.87 22.53 -3.75
CA ASP A 120 6.50 23.95 -3.69
C ASP A 120 6.15 24.39 -2.25
N GLU A 121 5.44 23.53 -1.50
CA GLU A 121 5.12 23.82 -0.11
C GLU A 121 6.37 23.81 0.78
N LEU A 122 7.26 22.82 0.61
CA LEU A 122 8.53 22.78 1.34
C LEU A 122 9.40 23.98 1.00
N GLU A 123 9.50 24.34 -0.27
CA GLU A 123 10.22 25.52 -0.74
C GLU A 123 9.67 26.80 -0.12
N PHE A 124 8.34 26.94 -0.04
CA PHE A 124 7.73 28.05 0.69
C PHE A 124 8.14 28.06 2.17
N LEU A 125 8.10 26.91 2.85
CA LEU A 125 8.43 26.82 4.27
C LEU A 125 9.91 27.08 4.54
N VAL A 126 10.78 26.78 3.59
CA VAL A 126 12.22 27.10 3.68
C VAL A 126 12.47 28.58 3.40
N ASN A 127 11.80 29.17 2.41
CA ASN A 127 12.16 30.49 1.87
C ASN A 127 11.30 31.67 2.38
N ASN A 128 10.03 31.47 2.75
CA ASN A 128 9.02 32.54 2.79
C ASN A 128 8.24 32.67 4.11
N LEU A 129 8.81 32.25 5.23
CA LEU A 129 8.16 32.54 6.52
C LEU A 129 8.46 33.98 6.98
N PRO A 130 7.43 34.78 7.32
CA PRO A 130 7.65 36.10 7.89
C PRO A 130 8.53 35.96 9.11
N GLN A 131 9.60 36.76 9.16
CA GLN A 131 10.22 37.08 10.43
C GLN A 131 9.13 37.73 11.27
N LEU A 132 8.48 36.95 12.14
CA LEU A 132 7.61 37.51 13.16
C LEU A 132 8.53 38.37 14.04
N GLY A 133 8.51 39.67 13.77
CA GLY A 133 9.15 40.67 14.61
C GLY A 133 8.66 40.54 16.04
N ASP A 134 9.60 40.83 16.95
CA ASP A 134 9.41 40.98 18.39
C ASP A 134 9.07 39.70 19.15
N SER A 135 10.10 38.86 19.28
CA SER A 135 10.20 37.99 20.45
C SER A 135 10.27 38.87 21.71
N PRO A 136 9.45 38.60 22.76
CA PRO A 136 9.67 39.15 24.10
C PRO A 136 11.11 38.89 24.53
N PRO A 137 11.71 39.73 25.39
CA PRO A 137 13.08 39.53 25.86
C PRO A 137 13.21 38.09 26.34
N LYS A 138 14.15 37.35 25.72
CA LYS A 138 14.48 35.98 26.11
C LYS A 138 14.53 35.92 27.64
N PRO A 139 13.80 34.99 28.29
CA PRO A 139 14.14 34.63 29.65
C PRO A 139 15.63 34.32 29.60
N VAL A 140 16.41 35.02 30.43
CA VAL A 140 17.83 34.74 30.61
C VAL A 140 17.91 33.24 30.88
N GLU A 141 18.41 32.48 29.89
CA GLU A 141 18.69 31.06 30.08
C GLU A 141 19.80 31.03 31.13
N VAL A 142 19.38 30.85 32.38
CA VAL A 142 20.23 30.45 33.48
C VAL A 142 21.06 29.30 32.94
N GLY A 143 22.35 29.54 32.77
CA GLY A 143 23.26 28.68 32.01
C GLY A 143 23.08 27.23 32.42
N ARG A 144 22.37 26.47 31.60
CA ARG A 144 22.39 25.01 31.69
C ARG A 144 23.80 24.60 31.33
N SER A 145 24.40 23.78 32.18
CA SER A 145 25.79 23.41 32.01
C SER A 145 25.96 22.77 30.62
N ARG A 146 27.10 23.01 29.98
CA ARG A 146 27.45 22.43 28.67
C ARG A 146 27.16 20.91 28.60
N GLN A 147 27.30 20.25 29.75
CA GLN A 147 27.01 18.84 29.97
C GLN A 147 25.54 18.46 29.75
N GLU A 148 24.57 19.30 30.16
CA GLU A 148 23.14 19.02 29.94
C GLU A 148 22.74 19.13 28.46
N ALA A 149 23.33 20.07 27.73
CA ALA A 149 23.12 20.23 26.30
C ALA A 149 23.68 19.02 25.52
N ASP A 150 24.88 18.57 25.88
CA ASP A 150 25.53 17.40 25.28
C ASP A 150 24.73 16.11 25.54
N ILE A 151 24.21 15.94 26.77
CA ILE A 151 23.35 14.79 27.12
C ILE A 151 22.07 14.79 26.29
N ARG A 152 21.44 15.96 26.05
CA ARG A 152 20.22 16.04 25.24
C ARG A 152 20.48 15.67 23.78
N LEU A 153 21.53 16.21 23.19
CA LEU A 153 21.95 15.87 21.82
C LEU A 153 22.25 14.38 21.66
N ALA A 154 22.92 13.78 22.65
CA ALA A 154 23.18 12.34 22.67
C ALA A 154 21.90 11.50 22.71
N LYS A 155 20.91 11.91 23.55
CA LYS A 155 19.60 11.24 23.63
C LYS A 155 18.81 11.34 22.32
N GLU A 156 18.77 12.52 21.70
CA GLU A 156 18.12 12.71 20.39
C GLU A 156 18.79 11.91 19.28
N LYS A 157 20.13 11.82 19.29
CA LYS A 157 20.86 10.99 18.32
C LYS A 157 20.55 9.49 18.53
N ALA A 158 20.55 9.02 19.79
CA ALA A 158 20.24 7.64 20.11
C ALA A 158 18.79 7.26 19.71
N SER A 159 17.82 8.15 19.97
CA SER A 159 16.43 7.94 19.55
C SER A 159 16.28 7.86 18.02
N ARG A 160 17.00 8.71 17.27
CA ARG A 160 17.07 8.63 15.81
C ARG A 160 17.64 7.32 15.34
N ASP A 161 18.74 6.87 15.94
CA ASP A 161 19.42 5.64 15.53
C ASP A 161 18.59 4.39 15.86
N ILE A 162 17.83 4.39 16.96
CA ILE A 162 16.87 3.32 17.28
C ILE A 162 15.73 3.31 16.26
N SER A 163 15.09 4.45 16.02
CA SER A 163 13.96 4.56 15.06
C SER A 163 14.38 4.13 13.66
N ARG A 164 15.58 4.54 13.23
CA ARG A 164 16.19 4.14 11.94
C ARG A 164 16.38 2.62 11.86
N LYS A 165 16.97 2.01 12.90
CA LYS A 165 17.19 0.55 12.94
C LYS A 165 15.88 -0.24 12.95
N GLU A 166 14.86 0.22 13.67
CA GLU A 166 13.55 -0.43 13.66
C GLU A 166 12.88 -0.32 12.30
N TYR A 167 12.99 0.84 11.64
CA TYR A 167 12.49 1.03 10.29
C TYR A 167 13.22 0.14 9.28
N GLU A 168 14.56 0.13 9.31
CA GLU A 168 15.40 -0.75 8.48
C GLU A 168 15.06 -2.22 8.70
N LYS A 169 14.81 -2.64 9.95
CA LYS A 169 14.39 -4.01 10.27
C LYS A 169 13.02 -4.34 9.66
N LYS A 170 12.01 -3.49 9.89
CA LYS A 170 10.66 -3.67 9.31
C LYS A 170 10.71 -3.69 7.78
N GLN A 171 11.58 -2.87 7.19
CA GLN A 171 11.83 -2.85 5.75
C GLN A 171 12.49 -4.13 5.25
N MET A 172 13.53 -4.65 5.93
CA MET A 172 14.15 -5.92 5.57
C MET A 172 13.15 -7.08 5.67
N GLU A 173 12.33 -7.11 6.72
CA GLU A 173 11.25 -8.09 6.86
C GLU A 173 10.25 -8.00 5.70
N TRP A 174 9.82 -6.78 5.35
CA TRP A 174 8.94 -6.55 4.21
C TRP A 174 9.57 -7.01 2.88
N ARG A 175 10.83 -6.65 2.61
CA ARG A 175 11.56 -7.09 1.40
C ARG A 175 11.72 -8.61 1.35
N ALA A 176 12.02 -9.25 2.48
CA ALA A 176 12.13 -10.70 2.55
C ALA A 176 10.80 -11.40 2.26
N VAL A 177 9.69 -10.87 2.79
CA VAL A 177 8.34 -11.35 2.47
C VAL A 177 8.03 -11.15 0.99
N HIS A 178 8.33 -9.98 0.44
CA HIS A 178 8.09 -9.66 -0.97
C HIS A 178 8.93 -10.54 -1.91
N GLN A 179 10.22 -10.75 -1.62
CA GLN A 179 11.10 -11.62 -2.41
C GLN A 179 10.61 -13.07 -2.42
N ARG A 180 10.12 -13.58 -1.28
CA ARG A 180 9.50 -14.91 -1.22
C ARG A 180 8.25 -15.00 -2.10
N LYS A 181 7.46 -13.92 -2.20
CA LYS A 181 6.28 -13.86 -3.07
C LYS A 181 6.66 -13.84 -4.55
N ILE A 182 7.65 -13.03 -4.94
CA ILE A 182 8.19 -13.03 -6.31
C ILE A 182 8.64 -14.44 -6.67
N HIS A 183 9.44 -15.08 -5.80
CA HIS A 183 9.89 -16.44 -6.04
C HIS A 183 8.74 -17.45 -6.14
N ALA A 184 7.72 -17.34 -5.28
CA ALA A 184 6.55 -18.20 -5.35
C ALA A 184 5.77 -18.04 -6.68
N GLU A 185 5.68 -16.82 -7.21
CA GLU A 185 5.01 -16.54 -8.48
C GLU A 185 5.84 -17.02 -9.69
N GLU A 186 7.17 -16.87 -9.63
CA GLU A 186 8.09 -17.44 -10.61
C GLU A 186 7.99 -18.97 -10.66
N VAL A 187 7.98 -19.61 -9.49
CA VAL A 187 7.80 -21.07 -9.37
C VAL A 187 6.43 -21.50 -9.92
N ARG A 188 5.36 -20.78 -9.57
CA ARG A 188 4.01 -21.03 -10.11
C ARG A 188 4.01 -20.93 -11.64
N THR A 189 4.61 -19.88 -12.19
CA THR A 189 4.73 -19.67 -13.65
C THR A 189 5.54 -20.77 -14.32
N ALA A 190 6.64 -21.21 -13.70
CA ALA A 190 7.46 -22.30 -14.22
C ALA A 190 6.70 -23.62 -14.26
N ILE A 191 5.90 -23.92 -13.23
CA ILE A 191 5.03 -25.11 -13.19
C ILE A 191 4.01 -25.08 -14.35
N TYR A 192 3.38 -23.93 -14.61
CA TYR A 192 2.47 -23.80 -15.75
C TYR A 192 3.16 -24.05 -17.09
N LYS A 193 4.35 -23.48 -17.30
CA LYS A 193 5.13 -23.70 -18.53
C LYS A 193 5.53 -25.16 -18.72
N LEU A 194 5.97 -25.83 -17.66
CA LEU A 194 6.30 -27.26 -17.69
C LEU A 194 5.08 -28.13 -18.01
N ARG A 195 3.91 -27.79 -17.47
CA ARG A 195 2.65 -28.49 -17.77
C ARG A 195 2.19 -28.28 -19.20
N ALA A 196 2.32 -27.07 -19.74
CA ALA A 196 2.00 -26.78 -21.14
C ALA A 196 2.92 -27.52 -22.14
N GLN A 197 4.16 -27.79 -21.75
CA GLN A 197 5.13 -28.54 -22.57
C GLN A 197 5.00 -30.07 -22.44
N ALA A 198 4.33 -30.56 -21.40
CA ALA A 198 4.03 -31.98 -21.26
C ALA A 198 2.95 -32.37 -22.29
N LYS A 199 3.30 -33.27 -23.22
CA LYS A 199 2.31 -33.87 -24.14
C LYS A 199 1.15 -34.46 -23.33
N PRO A 200 -0.12 -34.17 -23.66
CA PRO A 200 -1.24 -34.79 -22.98
C PRO A 200 -1.19 -36.30 -23.23
N ALA A 201 -1.10 -37.08 -22.14
CA ALA A 201 -1.44 -38.50 -22.21
C ALA A 201 -2.89 -38.60 -22.67
N ALA A 202 -3.15 -39.47 -23.66
CA ALA A 202 -4.46 -39.61 -24.29
C ALA A 202 -5.59 -39.65 -23.25
N PRO A 203 -6.71 -38.91 -23.45
CA PRO A 203 -7.74 -38.79 -22.45
C PRO A 203 -8.35 -40.16 -22.16
N ALA A 204 -8.16 -40.64 -20.93
CA ALA A 204 -8.91 -41.74 -20.39
C ALA A 204 -10.38 -41.29 -20.26
N ARG A 205 -11.14 -41.63 -21.30
CA ARG A 205 -12.59 -41.86 -21.37
C ARG A 205 -13.48 -41.14 -20.32
N LEU A 206 -14.35 -40.29 -20.89
CA LEU A 206 -15.68 -39.90 -20.42
C LEU A 206 -15.74 -39.07 -19.13
N ALA A 207 -15.89 -37.76 -19.34
CA ALA A 207 -16.57 -36.87 -18.41
C ALA A 207 -17.98 -37.44 -18.12
N ARG A 208 -18.11 -38.13 -16.98
CA ARG A 208 -19.36 -38.12 -16.24
C ARG A 208 -19.27 -36.93 -15.32
N GLU A 209 -20.15 -35.95 -15.52
CA GLU A 209 -20.45 -34.97 -14.48
C GLU A 209 -20.77 -35.77 -13.21
N GLY A 210 -19.84 -35.73 -12.25
CA GLY A 210 -20.13 -36.24 -10.92
C GLY A 210 -21.29 -35.43 -10.34
N PRO A 211 -22.13 -36.02 -9.47
CA PRO A 211 -23.21 -35.27 -8.83
C PRO A 211 -22.64 -34.01 -8.18
N GLU A 212 -23.32 -32.86 -8.36
CA GLU A 212 -22.96 -31.59 -7.73
C GLU A 212 -22.62 -31.84 -6.26
N THR A 213 -21.43 -31.43 -5.84
CA THR A 213 -21.02 -31.63 -4.45
C THR A 213 -21.84 -30.71 -3.55
N GLU A 214 -22.10 -31.13 -2.31
CA GLU A 214 -22.83 -30.32 -1.32
C GLU A 214 -22.21 -28.92 -1.15
N ALA A 215 -20.88 -28.82 -1.30
CA ALA A 215 -20.16 -27.55 -1.35
C ALA A 215 -20.59 -26.64 -2.52
N GLN A 216 -20.81 -27.16 -3.73
CA GLN A 216 -21.27 -26.37 -4.88
C GLN A 216 -22.67 -25.78 -4.68
N SER A 217 -23.51 -26.42 -3.86
CA SER A 217 -24.84 -25.90 -3.53
C SER A 217 -24.81 -24.64 -2.65
N HIS A 218 -23.72 -24.43 -1.90
CA HIS A 218 -23.55 -23.30 -0.97
C HIS A 218 -23.22 -21.98 -1.68
N TRP A 219 -22.76 -22.06 -2.93
CA TRP A 219 -22.30 -20.94 -3.72
C TRP A 219 -23.21 -20.70 -4.93
N HIS A 220 -23.36 -19.45 -5.34
CA HIS A 220 -23.91 -19.15 -6.67
C HIS A 220 -23.00 -19.70 -7.77
N LYS A 221 -23.54 -19.88 -8.98
CA LYS A 221 -22.73 -20.27 -10.14
C LYS A 221 -21.61 -19.22 -10.33
N PRO A 222 -20.35 -19.65 -10.52
CA PRO A 222 -19.24 -18.72 -10.60
C PRO A 222 -19.41 -17.77 -11.78
N ILE A 223 -19.18 -16.48 -11.53
CA ILE A 223 -19.27 -15.43 -12.56
C ILE A 223 -17.87 -15.17 -13.09
N GLY A 224 -17.68 -15.34 -14.41
CA GLY A 224 -16.41 -15.05 -15.07
C GLY A 224 -16.19 -13.54 -15.21
N ARG A 225 -15.06 -13.05 -14.73
CA ARG A 225 -14.55 -11.68 -14.95
C ARG A 225 -13.17 -11.74 -15.60
N ALA A 226 -12.65 -10.60 -16.03
CA ALA A 226 -11.29 -10.51 -16.56
C ALA A 226 -10.28 -10.91 -15.47
N GLY A 227 -9.67 -12.09 -15.62
CA GLY A 227 -8.62 -12.62 -14.72
C GLY A 227 -9.10 -13.37 -13.47
N TYR A 228 -10.40 -13.46 -13.18
CA TYR A 228 -10.89 -14.22 -12.01
C TYR A 228 -12.32 -14.77 -12.18
N TRP A 229 -12.63 -15.80 -11.40
CA TRP A 229 -13.98 -16.27 -11.09
C TRP A 229 -14.46 -15.65 -9.79
N LEU A 230 -15.68 -15.12 -9.79
CA LEU A 230 -16.32 -14.60 -8.58
C LEU A 230 -17.34 -15.61 -8.06
N PHE A 231 -17.17 -16.03 -6.81
CA PHE A 231 -18.10 -16.88 -6.08
C PHE A 231 -18.86 -16.03 -5.07
N GLU A 232 -20.18 -16.10 -5.08
CA GLU A 232 -21.01 -15.40 -4.10
C GLU A 232 -21.69 -16.42 -3.18
N CYS A 233 -21.58 -16.22 -1.87
CA CYS A 233 -22.21 -17.08 -0.88
C CYS A 233 -23.72 -16.85 -0.89
N ARG A 234 -24.52 -17.91 -1.06
CA ARG A 234 -25.99 -17.81 -1.14
C ARG A 234 -26.65 -17.35 0.16
N TYR A 235 -25.94 -17.42 1.28
CA TYR A 235 -26.49 -17.20 2.61
C TYR A 235 -26.16 -15.81 3.16
N CYS A 236 -24.90 -15.39 3.06
CA CYS A 236 -24.43 -14.12 3.61
C CYS A 236 -24.11 -13.05 2.55
N GLY A 237 -24.11 -13.40 1.26
CA GLY A 237 -23.77 -12.49 0.17
C GLY A 237 -22.28 -12.17 0.04
N SER A 238 -21.41 -12.74 0.89
CA SER A 238 -19.96 -12.55 0.79
C SER A 238 -19.42 -13.09 -0.53
N THR A 239 -18.55 -12.31 -1.16
CA THR A 239 -17.94 -12.66 -2.45
C THR A 239 -16.49 -13.08 -2.30
N TYR A 240 -16.09 -14.13 -3.00
CA TYR A 240 -14.75 -14.70 -2.97
C TYR A 240 -14.21 -14.83 -4.40
N PRO A 241 -13.15 -14.08 -4.74
CA PRO A 241 -12.50 -14.23 -6.03
C PRO A 241 -11.55 -15.44 -6.03
N SER A 242 -11.48 -16.14 -7.16
CA SER A 242 -10.49 -17.16 -7.45
C SER A 242 -9.83 -16.89 -8.79
N VAL A 243 -8.54 -17.20 -8.93
CA VAL A 243 -7.80 -16.99 -10.18
C VAL A 243 -8.48 -17.79 -11.31
N ARG A 244 -8.59 -17.16 -12.48
CA ARG A 244 -9.17 -17.75 -13.68
C ARG A 244 -8.15 -17.75 -14.80
N ASP A 245 -8.03 -18.89 -15.47
CA ASP A 245 -7.41 -18.96 -16.78
C ASP A 245 -8.23 -18.16 -17.81
N PRO A 246 -7.66 -17.12 -18.45
CA PRO A 246 -8.38 -16.29 -19.40
C PRO A 246 -8.86 -17.06 -20.65
N GLU A 247 -8.30 -18.24 -20.94
CA GLU A 247 -8.70 -19.07 -22.09
C GLU A 247 -9.95 -19.92 -21.80
N CYS A 248 -10.36 -20.04 -20.54
CA CYS A 248 -11.51 -20.86 -20.14
C CYS A 248 -12.81 -20.05 -20.15
N ASN A 249 -13.83 -20.52 -20.87
CA ASN A 249 -15.14 -19.84 -20.96
C ASN A 249 -16.05 -20.18 -19.79
N SER A 250 -15.85 -21.34 -19.16
CA SER A 250 -16.59 -21.76 -17.97
C SER A 250 -15.65 -22.32 -16.89
N PHE A 251 -16.07 -22.24 -15.63
CA PHE A 251 -15.33 -22.82 -14.52
C PHE A 251 -15.20 -24.36 -14.65
N ALA A 252 -16.19 -25.00 -15.28
CA ALA A 252 -16.19 -26.44 -15.51
C ALA A 252 -15.13 -26.88 -16.54
N GLU A 253 -14.76 -25.99 -17.48
CA GLU A 253 -13.71 -26.25 -18.48
C GLU A 253 -12.30 -26.06 -17.90
N GLU A 254 -12.14 -25.32 -16.80
CA GLU A 254 -10.82 -24.97 -16.27
C GLU A 254 -10.14 -26.17 -15.58
N HIS A 255 -8.98 -26.55 -16.11
CA HIS A 255 -8.19 -27.67 -15.63
C HIS A 255 -6.71 -27.28 -15.49
N PRO A 256 -6.13 -27.32 -14.28
CA PRO A 256 -6.74 -27.76 -13.03
C PRO A 256 -7.75 -26.75 -12.48
N GLN A 257 -8.80 -27.24 -11.80
CA GLN A 257 -9.73 -26.34 -11.13
C GLN A 257 -9.01 -25.47 -10.08
N PRO A 258 -9.32 -24.17 -10.02
CA PRO A 258 -8.77 -23.26 -9.02
C PRO A 258 -8.96 -23.78 -7.59
N CYS A 259 -7.99 -23.49 -6.71
CA CYS A 259 -8.05 -23.94 -5.33
C CYS A 259 -9.22 -23.27 -4.58
N LEU A 260 -10.20 -24.06 -4.17
CA LEU A 260 -11.41 -23.61 -3.48
C LEU A 260 -11.28 -23.58 -1.95
N ARG A 261 -10.06 -23.66 -1.40
CA ARG A 261 -9.84 -23.74 0.07
C ARG A 261 -10.48 -22.58 0.83
N LYS A 262 -10.35 -21.35 0.31
CA LYS A 262 -10.96 -20.15 0.92
C LYS A 262 -12.50 -20.24 0.99
N LEU A 263 -13.13 -20.90 0.02
CA LEU A 263 -14.57 -21.16 0.03
C LEU A 263 -14.91 -22.19 1.12
N SER A 264 -14.12 -23.26 1.24
CA SER A 264 -14.29 -24.25 2.30
C SER A 264 -14.14 -23.62 3.70
N ASP A 265 -13.10 -22.81 3.91
CA ASP A 265 -12.86 -22.13 5.19
C ASP A 265 -14.01 -21.15 5.54
N HIS A 266 -14.62 -20.52 4.54
CA HIS A 266 -15.82 -19.70 4.74
C HIS A 266 -17.02 -20.53 5.18
N MET A 267 -17.25 -21.71 4.58
CA MET A 267 -18.39 -22.56 4.96
C MET A 267 -18.36 -22.93 6.45
N GLU A 268 -17.18 -23.09 7.03
CA GLU A 268 -17.01 -23.39 8.46
C GLU A 268 -17.31 -22.19 9.38
N THR A 269 -17.24 -20.96 8.85
CA THR A 269 -17.35 -19.70 9.58
C THR A 269 -18.58 -18.85 9.18
N CYS A 270 -19.36 -19.30 8.20
CA CYS A 270 -20.56 -18.61 7.74
C CYS A 270 -21.67 -18.71 8.82
N ASP A 271 -21.92 -17.60 9.52
CA ASP A 271 -22.89 -17.55 10.62
C ASP A 271 -24.30 -17.97 10.19
N PHE A 272 -24.74 -17.59 8.98
CA PHE A 272 -26.06 -18.01 8.47
C PHE A 272 -26.19 -19.54 8.29
N PHE A 273 -25.09 -20.24 8.00
CA PHE A 273 -25.09 -21.71 7.91
C PHE A 273 -25.09 -22.37 9.29
N ARG A 274 -24.37 -21.79 10.27
CA ARG A 274 -24.34 -22.29 11.65
C ARG A 274 -25.66 -22.10 12.40
N PHE A 275 -26.39 -21.02 12.13
CA PHE A 275 -27.67 -20.72 12.80
C PHE A 275 -28.92 -21.11 12.00
N GLY A 276 -28.75 -21.55 10.74
CA GLY A 276 -29.83 -21.80 9.78
C GLY A 276 -30.42 -23.22 9.72
N ALA A 277 -30.02 -24.14 10.61
CA ALA A 277 -30.70 -25.42 10.79
C ALA A 277 -32.00 -25.31 11.63
N VAL A 278 -32.56 -24.11 11.77
CA VAL A 278 -33.89 -23.87 12.35
C VAL A 278 -34.81 -23.34 11.27
N THR A 279 -35.54 -24.26 10.65
CA THR A 279 -36.81 -24.13 9.93
C THR A 279 -37.28 -22.70 9.62
N ILE A 280 -36.96 -22.19 8.42
CA ILE A 280 -37.79 -21.16 7.78
C ILE A 280 -38.95 -21.87 7.08
N SER A 281 -40.07 -21.95 7.80
CA SER A 281 -41.38 -22.24 7.22
C SER A 281 -41.69 -21.19 6.15
N ARG A 282 -41.97 -21.64 4.92
CA ARG A 282 -42.60 -20.83 3.88
C ARG A 282 -44.01 -20.44 4.36
N SER A 283 -44.16 -19.22 4.86
CA SER A 283 -45.46 -18.57 4.93
C SER A 283 -45.74 -17.91 3.59
N SER A 284 -46.71 -18.48 2.89
CA SER A 284 -47.34 -18.01 1.68
C SER A 284 -47.82 -16.56 1.81
N ILE A 285 -47.51 -15.75 0.81
CA ILE A 285 -48.28 -14.54 0.48
C ILE A 285 -49.34 -14.97 -0.54
N VAL A 286 -50.56 -15.21 -0.07
CA VAL A 286 -51.83 -14.67 -0.60
C VAL A 286 -52.74 -14.47 0.61
#